data_AF-A0A942P2F7-F1
#
_entry.id   AF-A0A942P2F7-F1
#
_cell.length_a   1.000
_cell.length_b   1.000
_cell.length_c   1.000
_cell.angle_alpha   90.00
_cell.angle_beta   90.00
_cell.angle_gamma   90.00
#
_symmetry.space_group_name_H-M   'P 1'
#
loop_
_entity.id
_entity.type
_entity.pdbx_description
1 polymer ?
#
loop_
_entity_poly.entity_id
_entity_poly.type
_entity_poly.pdbx_seq_one_letter_code
_entity_poly.pdbx_strand_id
1 'polypeptide(L)'
;MFPILSLTGPCQSDKTTLLKEIFPDYQYFNLERIDFREMITLDPMGFLKATGSKVIFDKVQNIPDLFHYIQVISDKRNTPGQYVLSGS
;
A
#
# COMPACT_ATOMS: atom_id res chain seq x y z
N MET A 1 -10.48 -14.69 3.22
CA MET A 1 -9.18 -14.68 2.51
C MET A 1 -8.59 -13.31 2.73
N PHE A 2 -7.43 -13.18 3.37
CA PHE A 2 -6.83 -11.87 3.66
C PHE A 2 -6.31 -11.25 2.34
N PRO A 3 -6.87 -10.13 1.88
CA PRO A 3 -6.53 -9.53 0.58
C PRO A 3 -5.23 -8.71 0.61
N ILE A 4 -4.48 -8.79 1.70
CA ILE A 4 -3.29 -7.99 2.00
C ILE A 4 -2.07 -8.90 1.98
N LEU A 5 -1.17 -8.67 1.02
CA LEU A 5 0.16 -9.27 1.01
C LEU A 5 1.11 -8.35 1.77
N SER A 6 1.69 -8.84 2.87
CA SER A 6 2.70 -8.11 3.65
C SER A 6 4.09 -8.70 3.40
N LEU A 7 5.02 -7.91 2.89
CA LEU A 7 6.41 -8.33 2.67
C LEU A 7 7.35 -7.66 3.69
N THR A 8 7.92 -8.46 4.60
CA THR A 8 8.86 -8.01 5.64
C THR A 8 10.24 -8.65 5.45
N GLY A 9 11.34 -7.93 5.71
CA GLY A 9 12.72 -8.40 5.49
C GLY A 9 13.78 -7.31 5.72
N PRO A 10 15.09 -7.63 5.76
CA PRO A 10 16.16 -6.69 6.10
C PRO A 10 16.29 -5.51 5.11
N CYS A 11 16.64 -4.33 5.61
CA CYS A 11 16.89 -3.11 4.83
C CYS A 11 18.13 -3.27 3.93
N GLN A 12 17.94 -3.83 2.74
CA GLN A 12 18.83 -3.82 1.55
C GLN A 12 18.47 -4.95 0.56
N SER A 13 17.51 -5.82 0.91
CA SER A 13 16.92 -6.72 -0.09
C SER A 13 16.06 -5.88 -1.02
N ASP A 14 16.25 -5.99 -2.34
CA ASP A 14 15.56 -5.27 -3.42
C ASP A 14 14.03 -5.52 -3.48
N LYS A 15 13.31 -5.39 -2.36
CA LYS A 15 11.87 -5.63 -2.23
C LYS A 15 11.08 -4.70 -3.13
N THR A 16 11.51 -3.44 -3.24
CA THR A 16 10.88 -2.48 -4.14
C THR A 16 10.95 -2.94 -5.60
N THR A 17 12.12 -3.44 -6.02
CA THR A 17 12.32 -3.96 -7.39
C THR A 17 11.48 -5.21 -7.61
N LEU A 18 11.52 -6.15 -6.66
CA LEU A 18 10.73 -7.39 -6.71
C LEU A 18 9.22 -7.13 -6.77
N LEU A 19 8.71 -6.20 -5.96
CA LEU A 19 7.29 -5.86 -5.96
C LEU A 19 6.86 -5.23 -7.29
N LYS A 20 7.71 -4.39 -7.90
CA LYS A 20 7.44 -3.80 -9.21
C LYS A 20 7.49 -4.84 -10.34
N GLU A 21 8.37 -5.84 -10.23
CA GLU A 21 8.46 -6.93 -11.21
C GLU A 21 7.30 -7.93 -11.11
N ILE A 22 6.89 -8.30 -9.89
CA ILE A 22 5.76 -9.23 -9.67
C ILE A 22 4.41 -8.55 -9.98
N PHE A 23 4.30 -7.26 -9.69
CA PHE A 23 3.06 -6.49 -9.83
C PHE A 23 3.24 -5.27 -10.74
N PRO A 24 3.57 -5.46 -12.03
CA PRO A 24 3.84 -4.35 -12.95
C PRO A 24 2.63 -3.46 -13.20
N ASP A 25 1.41 -4.01 -13.04
CA ASP A 25 0.15 -3.29 -13.21
C ASP A 25 -0.28 -2.49 -11.96
N TYR A 26 0.51 -2.53 -10.89
CA TYR A 26 0.15 -1.89 -9.62
C TYR A 26 0.79 -0.51 -9.53
N GLN A 27 0.00 0.46 -9.06
CA GLN A 27 0.55 1.77 -8.70
C GLN A 27 1.42 1.64 -7.46
N TYR A 28 2.60 2.25 -7.48
CA TYR A 28 3.57 2.15 -6.38
C TYR A 28 3.69 3.48 -5.63
N PHE A 29 3.50 3.45 -4.31
CA PHE A 29 3.69 4.61 -3.42
C PHE A 29 4.67 4.25 -2.30
N ASN A 30 5.77 5.00 -2.20
CA ASN A 30 6.69 4.91 -1.06
C ASN A 30 6.28 5.96 -0.02
N LEU A 31 5.89 5.52 1.19
CA LEU A 31 5.38 6.39 2.25
C LEU A 31 6.47 7.05 3.10
N GLU A 32 7.76 6.87 2.77
CA GLU A 32 8.86 7.74 3.22
C GLU A 32 8.85 9.10 2.51
N ARG A 33 8.23 9.18 1.32
CA ARG A 33 8.06 10.44 0.60
C ARG A 33 7.03 11.32 1.30
N ILE A 34 7.49 12.49 1.73
CA ILE A 34 6.69 13.45 2.50
C ILE A 34 5.45 13.91 1.72
N ASP A 35 5.56 14.12 0.41
CA ASP A 35 4.44 14.55 -0.44
C ASP A 35 3.29 13.53 -0.48
N PHE A 36 3.61 12.23 -0.57
CA PHE A 36 2.59 11.19 -0.48
C PHE A 36 2.01 11.08 0.92
N ARG A 37 2.85 11.25 1.95
CA ARG A 37 2.40 11.21 3.33
C ARG A 37 1.42 12.33 3.64
N GLU A 38 1.72 13.55 3.23
CA GLU A 38 0.82 14.70 3.41
C GLU A 38 -0.50 14.49 2.69
N MET A 39 -0.46 14.07 1.42
CA MET A 39 -1.68 13.82 0.64
C MET A 39 -2.55 12.73 1.26
N ILE A 40 -1.96 11.61 1.71
CA ILE A 40 -2.69 10.51 2.34
C ILE A 40 -3.22 10.89 3.72
N THR A 41 -2.45 11.68 4.49
CA THR A 41 -2.89 12.11 5.83
C THR A 41 -4.03 13.13 5.72
N LEU A 42 -4.03 13.96 4.68
CA LEU A 42 -5.07 14.96 4.44
C LEU A 42 -6.42 14.34 4.07
N ASP A 43 -6.43 13.37 3.14
CA ASP A 43 -7.65 12.64 2.75
C ASP A 43 -7.33 11.19 2.36
N PRO A 44 -7.22 10.26 3.33
CA PRO A 44 -6.84 8.87 3.07
C PRO A 44 -7.90 8.15 2.24
N MET A 45 -9.18 8.48 2.47
CA MET A 45 -10.29 7.86 1.76
C MET A 45 -10.39 8.34 0.31
N GLY A 46 -10.22 9.64 0.07
CA GLY A 46 -10.17 10.20 -1.28
C GLY A 46 -8.98 9.65 -2.06
N PHE A 47 -7.81 9.57 -1.42
CA PHE A 47 -6.62 8.99 -2.02
C PHE A 47 -6.84 7.52 -2.45
N LEU A 48 -7.38 6.68 -1.56
CA LEU A 48 -7.66 5.27 -1.86
C LEU A 48 -8.75 5.07 -2.94
N LYS A 49 -9.70 6.00 -3.05
CA LYS A 49 -10.69 6.00 -4.15
C LYS A 49 -10.06 6.39 -5.48
N ALA A 50 -9.16 7.39 -5.48
CA ALA A 50 -8.51 7.90 -6.68
C ALA A 50 -7.48 6.92 -7.27
N THR A 51 -6.75 6.21 -6.42
CA THR A 51 -5.70 5.26 -6.83
C THR A 51 -6.22 3.89 -7.29
N GLY A 52 -7.48 3.56 -6.99
CA GLY A 52 -8.13 2.35 -7.47
C GLY A 52 -7.90 1.13 -6.57
N SER A 53 -7.69 -0.04 -7.18
CA SER A 53 -7.68 -1.34 -6.51
C SER A 53 -6.48 -2.21 -6.84
N LYS A 54 -5.38 -1.62 -7.34
CA LYS A 54 -4.11 -2.30 -7.61
C LYS A 54 -2.98 -1.39 -7.17
N VAL A 55 -2.72 -1.37 -5.87
CA VAL A 55 -1.78 -0.40 -5.27
C VAL A 55 -0.79 -1.11 -4.34
N ILE A 56 0.49 -0.76 -4.46
CA ILE A 56 1.56 -1.11 -3.53
C ILE A 56 1.84 0.10 -2.65
N PHE A 57 1.71 -0.08 -1.34
CA PHE A 57 2.16 0.87 -0.32
C PHE A 57 3.43 0.33 0.33
N ASP A 58 4.56 0.95 0.02
CA ASP A 58 5.82 0.63 0.68
C ASP A 58 6.03 1.53 1.91
N LYS A 59 6.71 0.98 2.92
CA LYS A 59 7.00 1.62 4.20
C LYS A 59 5.74 2.08 4.94
N VAL A 60 4.71 1.23 4.95
CA VAL A 60 3.39 1.53 5.55
C VAL A 60 3.45 1.89 7.03
N GLN A 61 4.50 1.47 7.76
CA GLN A 61 4.72 1.87 9.14
C GLN A 61 4.87 3.39 9.33
N ASN A 62 5.17 4.16 8.28
CA ASN A 62 5.19 5.63 8.34
C ASN A 62 3.79 6.26 8.46
N ILE A 63 2.74 5.53 8.08
CA ILE A 63 1.33 5.96 8.17
C ILE A 63 0.48 4.79 8.71
N PRO A 64 0.58 4.47 10.01
CA PRO A 64 -0.14 3.33 10.60
C PRO A 64 -1.66 3.41 10.39
N ASP A 65 -2.22 4.62 10.43
CA ASP A 65 -3.67 4.85 10.26
C ASP A 65 -4.18 4.40 8.88
N LEU A 66 -3.33 4.46 7.85
CA LEU A 66 -3.67 4.02 6.49
C LEU A 66 -4.10 2.55 6.46
N PHE A 67 -3.51 1.72 7.32
CA PHE A 67 -3.86 0.30 7.41
C PHE A 67 -5.35 0.09 7.72
N HIS A 68 -5.90 0.89 8.65
CA HIS A 68 -7.30 0.78 9.03
C HIS A 68 -8.24 1.14 7.86
N TYR A 69 -7.92 2.20 7.12
CA TYR A 69 -8.69 2.58 5.92
C TYR A 69 -8.65 1.50 4.84
N ILE A 70 -7.47 0.91 4.61
CA ILE A 70 -7.30 -0.18 3.63
C ILE A 70 -8.14 -1.39 4.02
N GLN A 71 -8.13 -1.79 5.29
CA GLN A 71 -8.98 -2.89 5.77
C GLN A 71 -10.46 -2.62 5.50
N VAL A 72 -10.97 -1.46 5.92
CA VAL A 72 -12.39 -1.09 5.73
C VAL A 72 -12.80 -1.10 4.26
N ILE A 73 -11.94 -0.61 3.35
CA ILE A 73 -12.24 -0.60 1.92
C ILE A 73 -12.16 -2.01 1.33
N SER A 74 -11.15 -2.78 1.71
CA SER A 74 -10.93 -4.11 1.17
C SER A 74 -12.05 -5.07 1.58
N ASP A 75 -12.50 -4.99 2.83
CA ASP A 75 -13.65 -5.74 3.34
C ASP A 75 -14.94 -5.41 2.57
N LYS A 76 -15.15 -4.12 2.23
CA LYS A 76 -16.31 -3.69 1.43
C LYS A 76 -16.27 -4.18 -0.02
N ARG A 77 -15.08 -4.23 -0.63
CA ARG A 77 -14.93 -4.62 -2.05
C ARG A 77 -14.86 -6.13 -2.24
N ASN A 78 -14.47 -6.88 -1.21
CA ASN A 78 -14.37 -8.35 -1.20
C ASN A 78 -13.64 -8.92 -2.43
N THR A 79 -12.64 -8.18 -2.92
CA THR A 79 -11.81 -8.61 -4.06
C THR A 79 -10.40 -8.88 -3.54
N PRO A 80 -9.85 -10.09 -3.73
CA PRO A 80 -8.50 -10.40 -3.29
C PRO A 80 -7.45 -9.65 -4.12
N GLY A 81 -6.30 -9.35 -3.51
CA GLY A 81 -5.13 -8.78 -4.18
C GLY A 81 -5.20 -7.28 -4.46
N GLN A 82 -6.07 -6.52 -3.81
CA GLN A 82 -6.24 -5.10 -4.15
C GLN A 82 -5.09 -4.20 -3.69
N TYR A 83 -4.48 -4.57 -2.57
CA TYR A 83 -3.48 -3.77 -1.90
C TYR A 83 -2.31 -4.66 -1.47
N VAL A 84 -1.11 -4.23 -1.81
CA VAL A 84 0.13 -4.85 -1.37
C VAL A 84 0.79 -3.90 -0.39
N LEU A 85 1.12 -4.37 0.81
CA LEU A 85 1.76 -3.57 1.83
C LEU A 85 3.19 -4.08 2.03
N SER A 86 4.14 -3.17 2.12
CA SER A 86 5.52 -3.50 2.46
C SER A 86 5.95 -2.69 3.68
N GLY A 87 6.74 -3.36 4.52
CA GLY A 87 7.28 -2.82 5.75
C GLY A 87 8.71 -3.30 5.96
N SER A 88 9.46 -2.55 6.75
CA SER A 88 10.82 -2.90 7.20
C SER A 88 10.86 -2.85 8.70
#